data_AF-A0A9P6XJY0-F1
#
_entry.id   AF-A0A9P6XJY0-F1
#
_cell.length_a   1.000
_cell.length_b   1.000
_cell.length_c   1.000
_cell.angle_alpha   90.00
_cell.angle_beta   90.00
_cell.angle_gamma   90.00
#
_symmetry.space_group_name_H-M   'P 1'
#
loop_
_entity.id
_entity.type
_entity.pdbx_description
1 polymer ?
#
loop_
_entity_poly.entity_id
_entity_poly.type
_entity_poly.pdbx_seq_one_letter_code
_entity_poly.pdbx_strand_id
1 'polypeptide(L)'
;MEPNRHFYLKQIQKGLYVDVENNSIDVDAYIVLKDKTDNDWEGKQVWYFDEKEQIVNVQSGKVIGFLDHDPNTSNHYTLVQKENQQNPEFQWWYEEERMIIYSKLLGPAYNLGPHAGNAFDGAKLCMEQGTPTPGPSELFEVIYK
;
A
#
# COMPACT_ATOMS: atom_id res chain seq x y z
N MET A 1 -3.03 13.19 2.87
CA MET A 1 -3.13 12.99 1.41
C MET A 1 -4.30 13.79 0.87
N GLU A 2 -4.16 14.40 -0.31
CA GLU A 2 -5.27 15.08 -0.97
C GLU A 2 -6.24 14.04 -1.57
N PRO A 3 -7.56 14.12 -1.27
CA PRO A 3 -8.53 13.19 -1.84
C PRO A 3 -8.59 13.26 -3.37
N ASN A 4 -8.78 12.11 -4.01
CA ASN A 4 -8.95 11.93 -5.46
C ASN A 4 -7.78 12.45 -6.33
N ARG A 5 -6.65 12.83 -5.73
CA ARG A 5 -5.44 13.18 -6.45
C ARG A 5 -4.60 11.93 -6.71
N HIS A 6 -4.14 11.77 -7.94
CA HIS A 6 -3.32 10.63 -8.34
C HIS A 6 -1.88 10.79 -7.83
N PHE A 7 -1.32 9.70 -7.31
CA PHE A 7 0.04 9.66 -6.81
C PHE A 7 0.69 8.27 -6.99
N TYR A 8 2.01 8.27 -6.83
CA TYR A 8 2.82 7.10 -6.60
C TYR A 8 3.21 7.01 -5.12
N LEU A 9 3.38 5.80 -4.62
CA LEU A 9 4.00 5.54 -3.33
C LEU A 9 5.41 5.00 -3.56
N LYS A 10 6.42 5.81 -3.24
CA LYS A 10 7.83 5.45 -3.44
C LYS A 10 8.49 5.12 -2.11
N GLN A 11 8.94 3.88 -1.98
CA GLN A 11 9.69 3.35 -0.86
C GLN A 11 11.10 3.98 -0.82
N ILE A 12 11.52 4.53 0.33
CA ILE A 12 12.72 5.38 0.41
C ILE A 12 14.04 4.62 0.26
N GLN A 13 14.19 3.46 0.92
CA GLN A 13 15.46 2.73 0.96
C GLN A 13 16.01 2.34 -0.42
N LYS A 14 15.14 1.93 -1.33
CA LYS A 14 15.50 1.43 -2.67
C LYS A 14 14.95 2.28 -3.80
N GLY A 15 14.03 3.20 -3.52
CA GLY A 15 13.35 3.99 -4.54
C GLY A 15 12.33 3.20 -5.35
N LEU A 16 11.87 2.06 -4.84
CA LEU A 16 10.89 1.20 -5.49
C LEU A 16 9.47 1.75 -5.28
N TYR A 17 8.55 1.37 -6.14
CA TYR A 17 7.19 1.86 -6.20
C TYR A 17 6.21 0.78 -5.78
N VAL A 18 5.16 1.18 -5.06
CA VAL A 18 4.06 0.27 -4.72
C VAL A 18 3.29 -0.09 -5.98
N ASP A 19 3.20 -1.38 -6.23
CA ASP A 19 2.66 -2.03 -7.42
C ASP A 19 1.79 -3.23 -7.00
N VAL A 20 1.23 -3.89 -7.99
CA VAL A 20 0.26 -4.96 -7.87
C VAL A 20 0.70 -6.14 -8.72
N GLU A 21 0.77 -7.33 -8.12
CA GLU A 21 1.00 -8.55 -8.88
C GLU A 21 -0.14 -8.85 -9.88
N ASN A 22 0.16 -9.60 -10.95
CA ASN A 22 -0.83 -10.09 -11.92
C ASN A 22 -1.74 -9.00 -12.55
N ASN A 23 -1.21 -7.79 -12.73
CA ASN A 23 -1.87 -6.70 -13.46
C ASN A 23 -3.17 -6.15 -12.84
N SER A 24 -3.37 -6.27 -11.52
CA SER A 24 -4.55 -5.74 -10.82
C SER A 24 -5.89 -6.35 -11.21
N ILE A 25 -5.86 -7.48 -11.93
CA ILE A 25 -7.07 -8.13 -12.45
C ILE A 25 -7.75 -8.89 -11.31
N ASP A 26 -6.99 -9.70 -10.60
CA ASP A 26 -7.52 -10.60 -9.58
C ASP A 26 -7.82 -9.87 -8.27
N VAL A 27 -8.91 -10.27 -7.62
CA VAL A 27 -9.06 -10.03 -6.17
C VAL A 27 -7.98 -10.90 -5.49
N ASP A 28 -7.39 -10.41 -4.40
CA ASP A 28 -6.33 -11.09 -3.63
C ASP A 28 -4.91 -10.97 -4.23
N ALA A 29 -4.74 -10.21 -5.31
CA ALA A 29 -3.41 -9.92 -5.85
C ALA A 29 -2.52 -9.25 -4.79
N TYR A 30 -1.29 -9.72 -4.61
CA TYR A 30 -0.39 -9.14 -3.62
C TYR A 30 0.03 -7.72 -4.01
N ILE A 31 0.14 -6.87 -3.00
CA ILE A 31 0.80 -5.57 -3.15
C ILE A 31 2.31 -5.78 -3.02
N VAL A 32 3.08 -5.24 -3.96
CA VAL A 32 4.53 -5.45 -4.04
C VAL A 32 5.29 -4.16 -4.28
N LEU A 33 6.61 -4.20 -4.06
CA LEU A 33 7.55 -3.16 -4.51
C LEU A 33 8.11 -3.52 -5.89
N LYS A 34 8.15 -2.58 -6.82
CA LYS A 34 8.73 -2.75 -8.16
C LYS A 34 9.48 -1.50 -8.62
N ASP A 35 10.40 -1.66 -9.57
CA ASP A 35 10.93 -0.51 -10.30
C ASP A 35 9.81 0.31 -10.97
N LYS A 36 10.04 1.62 -11.12
CA LYS A 36 9.08 2.48 -11.81
C LYS A 36 8.92 2.02 -13.26
N THR A 37 7.67 1.91 -13.70
CA THR A 37 7.34 1.69 -15.10
C THR A 37 7.19 3.02 -15.85
N ASP A 38 7.70 3.09 -17.09
CA ASP A 38 7.70 4.31 -17.93
C ASP A 38 6.33 4.58 -18.58
N ASN A 39 5.53 3.54 -18.83
CA ASN A 39 4.21 3.64 -19.46
C ASN A 39 3.08 3.58 -18.43
N ASP A 40 2.92 4.69 -17.69
CA ASP A 40 1.97 4.82 -16.57
C ASP A 40 0.48 4.82 -16.95
N TRP A 41 0.14 4.59 -18.22
CA TRP A 41 -1.25 4.51 -18.70
C TRP A 41 -1.92 3.19 -18.30
N GLU A 42 -1.14 2.19 -17.87
CA GLU A 42 -1.61 0.90 -17.35
C GLU A 42 -1.75 0.83 -15.82
N GLY A 43 -1.70 1.95 -15.09
CA GLY A 43 -2.37 2.17 -13.79
C GLY A 43 -2.11 1.24 -12.58
N LYS A 44 -1.16 0.30 -12.62
CA LYS A 44 -0.86 -0.62 -11.49
C LYS A 44 -0.11 0.09 -10.35
N GLN A 45 0.74 1.05 -10.69
CA GLN A 45 1.55 1.82 -9.75
C GLN A 45 0.91 3.16 -9.37
N VAL A 46 -0.26 3.49 -9.92
CA VAL A 46 -0.94 4.77 -9.69
C VAL A 46 -2.09 4.55 -8.72
N TRP A 47 -2.09 5.37 -7.68
CA TRP A 47 -3.02 5.28 -6.56
C TRP A 47 -3.72 6.61 -6.34
N TYR A 48 -4.84 6.58 -5.65
CA TYR A 48 -5.48 7.78 -5.12
C TYR A 48 -6.08 7.50 -3.75
N PHE A 49 -6.23 8.56 -2.95
CA PHE A 49 -6.86 8.48 -1.64
C PHE A 49 -8.32 8.88 -1.80
N ASP A 50 -9.27 8.01 -1.48
CA ASP A 50 -10.69 8.33 -1.68
C ASP A 50 -11.32 9.02 -0.46
N GLU A 51 -12.59 9.43 -0.59
CA GLU A 51 -13.34 10.11 0.48
C GLU A 51 -13.58 9.23 1.72
N LYS A 52 -13.41 7.91 1.59
CA LYS A 52 -13.51 6.94 2.69
C LYS A 52 -12.15 6.68 3.35
N GLU A 53 -11.13 7.43 2.96
CA GLU A 53 -9.78 7.33 3.50
C GLU A 53 -9.06 6.03 3.11
N GLN A 54 -9.42 5.48 1.94
CA GLN A 54 -8.86 4.25 1.39
C GLN A 54 -7.82 4.59 0.31
N ILE A 55 -6.77 3.77 0.18
CA ILE A 55 -5.80 3.86 -0.91
C ILE A 55 -6.29 2.96 -2.05
N VAL A 56 -6.66 3.57 -3.17
CA VAL A 56 -7.33 2.92 -4.29
C VAL A 56 -6.41 2.85 -5.49
N ASN A 57 -6.31 1.67 -6.10
CA ASN A 57 -5.58 1.49 -7.34
C ASN A 57 -6.37 2.08 -8.52
N VAL A 58 -5.75 2.94 -9.34
CA VAL A 58 -6.43 3.60 -10.46
C VAL A 58 -6.91 2.61 -11.52
N GLN A 59 -6.12 1.57 -11.82
CA GLN A 59 -6.47 0.62 -12.87
C GLN A 59 -7.68 -0.26 -12.52
N SER A 60 -7.71 -0.77 -11.29
CA SER A 60 -8.70 -1.77 -10.88
C SER A 60 -9.85 -1.20 -10.06
N GLY A 61 -9.72 0.00 -9.49
CA GLY A 61 -10.68 0.60 -8.57
C GLY A 61 -10.79 -0.12 -7.22
N LYS A 62 -9.93 -1.13 -6.98
CA LYS A 62 -9.84 -1.91 -5.75
C LYS A 62 -8.89 -1.22 -4.76
N VAL A 63 -8.93 -1.62 -3.49
CA VAL A 63 -8.21 -0.92 -2.41
C VAL A 63 -7.13 -1.79 -1.79
N ILE A 64 -6.12 -1.16 -1.18
CA ILE A 64 -5.16 -1.86 -0.32
C ILE A 64 -5.88 -2.29 0.96
N GLY A 65 -5.88 -3.59 1.22
CA GLY A 65 -6.43 -4.19 2.44
C GLY A 65 -5.74 -5.51 2.76
N PHE A 66 -6.36 -6.32 3.60
CA PHE A 66 -5.88 -7.63 4.00
C PHE A 66 -7.00 -8.66 3.89
N LEU A 67 -6.66 -9.90 3.54
CA LEU A 67 -7.58 -11.04 3.56
C LEU A 67 -7.11 -12.03 4.59
N ASP A 68 -7.94 -12.22 5.61
CA ASP A 68 -7.69 -13.17 6.69
C ASP A 68 -8.14 -14.58 6.28
N HIS A 69 -7.45 -15.16 5.30
CA HIS A 69 -7.77 -16.51 4.79
C HIS A 69 -6.59 -17.48 4.80
N ASP A 70 -5.34 -17.01 4.86
CA ASP A 70 -4.16 -17.89 4.87
C ASP A 70 -3.46 -17.89 6.24
N PRO A 71 -3.59 -18.98 7.03
CA PRO A 71 -2.94 -19.11 8.33
C PRO A 71 -1.40 -19.17 8.25
N ASN A 72 -0.81 -19.26 7.04
CA ASN A 72 0.64 -19.25 6.82
C ASN A 72 1.19 -17.88 6.39
N THR A 73 0.34 -16.91 6.03
CA THR A 73 0.79 -15.59 5.52
C THR A 73 0.03 -14.41 6.14
N SER A 74 -0.50 -14.60 7.36
CA SER A 74 -1.55 -13.81 8.06
C SER A 74 -1.42 -12.29 8.13
N ASN A 75 -0.37 -11.68 7.58
CA ASN A 75 -0.09 -10.25 7.69
C ASN A 75 0.11 -9.55 6.33
N HIS A 76 0.10 -10.26 5.18
CA HIS A 76 0.38 -9.65 3.88
C HIS A 76 -0.81 -8.83 3.35
N TYR A 77 -0.51 -7.67 2.75
CA TYR A 77 -1.52 -6.87 2.07
C TYR A 77 -1.82 -7.41 0.69
N THR A 78 -3.10 -7.39 0.36
CA THR A 78 -3.63 -7.79 -0.92
C THR A 78 -4.55 -6.70 -1.44
N LEU A 79 -4.81 -6.73 -2.74
CA LEU A 79 -5.93 -6.01 -3.32
C LEU A 79 -7.22 -6.65 -2.88
N VAL A 80 -7.93 -5.95 -2.00
CA VAL A 80 -9.25 -6.37 -1.58
C VAL A 80 -10.29 -5.68 -2.45
N GLN A 81 -11.34 -6.45 -2.77
CA GLN A 81 -12.47 -5.93 -3.51
C GLN A 81 -13.04 -4.73 -2.74
N LYS A 82 -13.26 -3.63 -3.45
CA LYS A 82 -13.94 -2.45 -2.91
C LYS A 82 -15.37 -2.83 -2.56
N GLU A 83 -15.60 -3.30 -1.34
CA GLU A 83 -16.95 -3.34 -0.83
C GLU A 83 -17.46 -1.90 -0.76
N ASN A 84 -18.71 -1.67 -1.17
CA ASN A 84 -19.33 -0.35 -1.05
C ASN A 84 -19.48 0.11 0.41
N GLN A 85 -19.05 -0.69 1.38
CA GLN A 85 -19.07 -0.40 2.80
C GLN A 85 -17.81 0.36 3.23
N GLN A 86 -17.98 1.36 4.07
CA GLN A 86 -16.88 1.97 4.80
C GLN A 86 -16.39 0.93 5.82
N ASN A 87 -15.37 0.15 5.46
CA ASN A 87 -14.71 -0.77 6.39
C ASN A 87 -13.52 -0.06 7.05
N PRO A 88 -13.54 0.18 8.39
CA PRO A 88 -12.44 0.80 9.12
C PRO A 88 -11.08 0.10 8.95
N GLU A 89 -11.07 -1.19 8.64
CA GLU A 89 -9.86 -1.98 8.43
C GLU A 89 -9.05 -1.57 7.20
N PHE A 90 -9.69 -0.94 6.21
CA PHE A 90 -9.05 -0.50 4.96
C PHE A 90 -8.80 1.00 4.92
N GLN A 91 -8.88 1.67 6.07
CA GLN A 91 -8.62 3.10 6.20
C GLN A 91 -7.17 3.34 6.59
N TRP A 92 -6.53 4.25 5.86
CA TRP A 92 -5.11 4.55 6.00
C TRP A 92 -4.90 6.01 6.42
N TRP A 93 -3.85 6.26 7.20
CA TRP A 93 -3.29 7.58 7.38
C TRP A 93 -1.91 7.66 6.75
N TYR A 94 -1.58 8.83 6.21
CA TYR A 94 -0.21 9.19 5.87
C TYR A 94 0.26 10.31 6.79
N GLU A 95 1.32 10.05 7.54
CA GLU A 95 1.99 11.04 8.40
C GLU A 95 3.22 11.57 7.66
N GLU A 96 3.08 12.75 7.08
CA GLU A 96 4.08 13.34 6.18
C GLU A 96 5.43 13.59 6.86
N GLU A 97 5.44 14.01 8.14
CA GLU A 97 6.66 14.27 8.90
C GLU A 97 7.52 13.01 9.11
N ARG A 98 6.86 11.85 9.25
CA ARG A 98 7.51 10.55 9.46
C ARG A 98 7.58 9.72 8.19
N MET A 99 6.91 10.14 7.12
CA MET A 99 6.79 9.43 5.85
C MET A 99 6.28 7.99 6.02
N ILE A 100 5.34 7.76 6.94
CA ILE A 100 4.74 6.45 7.18
C ILE A 100 3.29 6.42 6.77
N ILE A 101 2.86 5.26 6.27
CA ILE A 101 1.46 4.93 6.00
C ILE A 101 1.04 3.90 7.04
N TYR A 102 -0.08 4.12 7.75
CA TYR A 102 -0.51 3.21 8.80
C TYR A 102 -2.03 3.02 8.87
N SER A 103 -2.45 1.90 9.46
CA SER A 103 -3.86 1.60 9.70
C SER A 103 -4.47 2.63 10.65
N LYS A 104 -5.57 3.28 10.26
CA LYS A 104 -6.27 4.21 11.16
C LYS A 104 -6.82 3.53 12.40
N LEU A 105 -7.29 2.30 12.27
CA LEU A 105 -7.90 1.53 13.35
C LEU A 105 -6.86 1.11 14.40
N LEU A 106 -5.70 0.65 13.94
CA LEU A 106 -4.67 0.06 14.81
C LEU A 106 -3.58 1.06 15.22
N GLY A 107 -3.48 2.19 14.51
CA GLY A 107 -2.54 3.27 14.80
C GLY A 107 -1.15 3.06 14.17
N PRO A 108 -0.22 4.00 14.44
CA PRO A 108 1.09 4.08 13.76
C PRO A 108 2.04 2.93 14.07
N ALA A 109 1.72 2.09 15.07
CA ALA A 109 2.43 0.84 15.34
C ALA A 109 2.05 -0.28 14.35
N TYR A 110 1.16 -0.02 13.37
CA TYR A 110 0.76 -0.97 12.34
C TYR A 110 0.83 -0.29 10.98
N ASN A 111 2.05 -0.20 10.46
CA ASN A 111 2.41 0.51 9.24
C ASN A 111 2.50 -0.42 8.02
N LEU A 112 2.33 0.19 6.85
CA LEU A 112 2.59 -0.41 5.56
C LEU A 112 4.11 -0.54 5.38
N GLY A 113 4.59 -1.76 5.15
CA GLY A 113 6.00 -2.01 4.92
C GLY A 113 6.27 -3.36 4.25
N PRO A 114 7.49 -3.59 3.75
CA PRO A 114 7.89 -4.90 3.25
C PRO A 114 8.06 -5.89 4.41
N HIS A 115 7.78 -7.16 4.15
CA HIS A 115 7.88 -8.20 5.17
C HIS A 115 9.28 -8.30 5.79
N ALA A 116 9.31 -8.27 7.13
CA ALA A 116 10.51 -8.23 7.97
C ALA A 116 11.50 -7.12 7.55
N GLY A 117 10.99 -6.00 7.03
CA GLY A 117 11.80 -4.87 6.55
C GLY A 117 12.62 -5.15 5.29
N ASN A 118 12.39 -6.27 4.58
CA ASN A 118 13.20 -6.66 3.43
C ASN A 118 12.72 -6.01 2.12
N ALA A 119 13.28 -4.84 1.77
CA ALA A 119 12.98 -4.16 0.51
C ALA A 119 13.83 -4.68 -0.67
N PHE A 120 13.16 -5.26 -1.68
CA PHE A 120 13.71 -5.69 -2.97
C PHE A 120 12.61 -5.66 -4.04
N ASP A 121 12.98 -5.75 -5.33
CA ASP A 121 11.99 -5.84 -6.41
C ASP A 121 11.20 -7.16 -6.31
N GLY A 122 9.88 -7.06 -6.18
CA GLY A 122 8.97 -8.15 -5.88
C GLY A 122 8.73 -8.40 -4.38
N ALA A 123 9.28 -7.57 -3.49
CA ALA A 123 8.97 -7.67 -2.06
C ALA A 123 7.49 -7.40 -1.82
N LYS A 124 6.80 -8.33 -1.17
CA LYS A 124 5.41 -8.17 -0.76
C LYS A 124 5.30 -7.21 0.40
N LEU A 125 4.29 -6.36 0.34
CA LEU A 125 3.93 -5.47 1.44
C LEU A 125 3.00 -6.18 2.41
N CYS A 126 3.13 -5.87 3.69
CA CYS A 126 2.39 -6.47 4.79
C CYS A 126 2.17 -5.47 5.92
N MET A 127 1.17 -5.75 6.74
CA MET A 127 0.95 -5.07 8.00
C MET A 127 1.89 -5.67 9.03
N GLU A 128 2.92 -4.95 9.39
CA GLU A 128 3.77 -5.38 10.50
C GLU A 128 3.44 -4.57 11.74
N GLN A 129 3.59 -5.20 12.90
CA GLN A 129 3.71 -4.46 14.13
C GLN A 129 5.02 -3.69 14.03
N GLY A 130 4.92 -2.41 13.67
CA GLY A 130 6.01 -1.51 13.46
C GLY A 130 6.90 -1.43 14.69
N THR A 131 8.20 -1.27 14.44
CA THR A 131 9.10 -0.86 15.51
C THR A 131 8.80 0.60 15.90
N PRO A 132 9.10 1.02 17.14
CA PRO A 132 8.84 2.41 17.57
C PRO A 132 9.47 3.47 16.64
N THR A 133 10.54 3.09 15.94
CA THR A 133 11.25 3.90 14.96
C THR A 133 11.39 3.10 13.66
N PRO A 134 10.47 3.29 12.69
CA PRO A 134 10.50 2.56 11.43
C PRO A 134 11.83 2.77 10.70
N GLY A 135 12.35 1.69 10.11
CA GLY A 135 13.54 1.75 9.29
C GLY A 135 13.25 2.37 7.92
N PRO A 136 14.28 2.78 7.14
CA PRO A 136 14.10 3.32 5.80
C PRO A 136 13.32 2.40 4.84
N SER A 137 13.33 1.08 5.10
CA SER A 137 12.54 0.07 4.37
C SER A 137 11.03 0.33 4.46
N GLU A 138 10.57 0.94 5.55
CA GLU A 138 9.18 1.14 5.92
C GLU A 138 8.65 2.56 5.61
N LEU A 139 9.50 3.42 5.04
CA LEU A 139 9.16 4.81 4.74
C LEU A 139 8.74 4.98 3.27
N PHE A 140 7.73 5.80 3.04
CA PHE A 140 7.14 6.07 1.74
C PHE A 140 6.96 7.57 1.47
N GLU A 141 7.46 8.01 0.32
CA GLU A 141 7.16 9.32 -0.25
C GLU A 141 5.91 9.24 -1.15
N VAL A 142 5.00 10.20 -1.00
CA VAL A 142 3.88 10.39 -1.92
C VAL A 142 4.32 11.31 -3.05
N ILE A 143 4.42 10.78 -4.27
CA ILE A 143 4.81 11.55 -5.46
C ILE A 143 3.57 11.78 -6.31
N TYR A 144 3.07 13.01 -6.33
CA TYR A 144 1.90 13.36 -7.13
C TYR A 144 2.19 13.28 -8.64
N LYS A 145 1.21 12.75 -9.38
CA LYS A 145 1.22 12.66 -10.84
C LYS A 145 0.62 13.90 -11.49
#